data_AF-A0A078FCY0-F1
#
_entry.id   AF-A0A078FCY0-F1
#
_cell.length_a   1.000
_cell.length_b   1.000
_cell.length_c   1.000
_cell.angle_alpha   90.00
_cell.angle_beta   90.00
_cell.angle_gamma   90.00
#
_symmetry.space_group_name_H-M   'P 1'
#
loop_
_entity.id
_entity.type
_entity.pdbx_description
1 polymer ?
#
loop_
_entity_poly.entity_id
_entity_poly.type
_entity_poly.pdbx_seq_one_letter_code
_entity_poly.pdbx_strand_id
1 'polypeptide(L)'
;MNIRGLVPSFCIFNFLQAQDQQGFINLDCGLQANESPYTEPTTKLIFTSDADFIKTGKSGRIQNVPGLEYIKPYTVLRYFPDGVRNCYTLSVVQDTNYLIVAMFTYGNYDNLDTPPKFDLYLGPNIWTTVDLQRKVNCTREELIHVARSTSLQVCLAKTSGSLRNLFPVYLTDSKDIIRYPEDVHDRLWSPFFVPEWRLLRRSLSINTSDNEYDIPEDILVTAVTPANV
;
A
#
# COMPACT_ATOMS: atom_id res chain seq x y z
N MET A 1 -18.78 7.81 6.14
CA MET A 1 -17.89 6.82 5.50
C MET A 1 -16.69 6.60 6.41
N ASN A 2 -16.91 5.75 7.42
CA ASN A 2 -15.98 5.50 8.53
C ASN A 2 -14.91 4.52 8.01
N ILE A 3 -13.63 4.76 8.28
CA ILE A 3 -12.70 3.62 8.18
C ILE A 3 -13.07 2.72 9.35
N ARG A 4 -12.91 1.41 9.20
CA ARG A 4 -12.70 0.49 10.31
C ARG A 4 -11.76 -0.59 9.75
N GLY A 5 -10.50 -0.55 10.18
CA GLY A 5 -9.40 -1.49 9.87
C GLY A 5 -8.08 -0.74 9.59
N LEU A 6 -6.86 -1.24 9.80
CA LEU A 6 -6.31 -2.42 10.46
C LEU A 6 -4.77 -2.22 10.53
N VAL A 7 -4.01 -2.77 11.51
CA VAL A 7 -2.65 -2.29 11.86
C VAL A 7 -1.56 -3.35 11.89
N PRO A 8 -0.29 -2.97 11.59
CA PRO A 8 0.66 -3.82 10.88
C PRO A 8 1.76 -4.44 11.76
N SER A 9 1.96 -5.75 11.70
CA SER A 9 3.24 -6.30 12.18
C SER A 9 4.36 -5.91 11.22
N PHE A 10 5.26 -5.00 11.63
CA PHE A 10 6.49 -4.67 10.90
C PHE A 10 7.59 -5.69 11.22
N CYS A 11 8.35 -6.15 10.22
CA CYS A 11 9.69 -6.74 10.44
C CYS A 11 10.68 -5.97 9.57
N ILE A 12 11.88 -5.70 10.09
CA ILE A 12 12.97 -5.22 9.25
C ILE A 12 14.27 -6.01 9.36
N PHE A 13 14.83 -6.43 8.22
CA PHE A 13 16.11 -7.13 8.12
C PHE A 13 17.24 -6.20 7.65
N ASN A 14 18.39 -6.29 8.34
CA ASN A 14 19.70 -5.88 7.86
C ASN A 14 20.48 -7.11 7.36
N PHE A 15 21.02 -7.06 6.15
CA PHE A 15 21.94 -8.10 5.66
C PHE A 15 23.35 -7.82 6.17
N LEU A 16 23.69 -8.30 7.37
CA LEU A 16 25.06 -8.57 7.82
C LEU A 16 25.00 -9.53 9.03
N GLN A 17 25.50 -10.76 8.85
CA GLN A 17 25.66 -11.84 9.83
C GLN A 17 24.44 -12.22 10.71
N ALA A 18 23.90 -13.41 10.46
CA ALA A 18 23.01 -14.10 11.39
C ALA A 18 23.73 -14.36 12.73
N GLN A 19 23.42 -13.57 13.79
CA GLN A 19 23.40 -14.01 15.20
C GLN A 19 22.94 -12.97 16.26
N ASP A 20 22.38 -11.81 15.89
CA ASP A 20 21.76 -10.89 16.86
C ASP A 20 20.51 -10.21 16.27
N GLN A 21 19.46 -9.99 17.09
CA GLN A 21 18.28 -9.20 16.70
C GLN A 21 18.54 -7.69 16.71
N GLN A 22 19.78 -7.29 16.95
CA GLN A 22 20.23 -5.91 16.93
C GLN A 22 19.87 -5.25 15.58
N GLY A 23 18.96 -4.28 15.62
CA GLY A 23 18.48 -3.54 14.45
C GLY A 23 17.11 -3.99 13.90
N PHE A 24 16.51 -5.06 14.44
CA PHE A 24 15.13 -5.43 14.10
C PHE A 24 14.14 -4.54 14.85
N ILE A 25 13.10 -4.11 14.14
CA ILE A 25 11.93 -3.44 14.73
C ILE A 25 10.73 -4.35 14.46
N ASN A 26 10.25 -5.05 15.49
CA ASN A 26 9.04 -5.85 15.40
C ASN A 26 7.95 -5.28 16.32
N LEU A 27 6.85 -4.84 15.69
CA LEU A 27 5.74 -4.21 16.38
C LEU A 27 4.53 -5.16 16.41
N ASP A 28 4.04 -5.49 17.60
CA ASP A 28 2.74 -6.11 17.80
C ASP A 28 1.70 -5.01 17.92
N CYS A 29 0.79 -5.04 16.97
CA CYS A 29 0.14 -3.87 16.49
C CYS A 29 -1.26 -3.82 17.06
N GLY A 30 -1.50 -2.86 17.95
CA GLY A 30 -2.66 -2.86 18.85
C GLY A 30 -2.41 -3.50 20.21
N LEU A 31 -1.20 -4.05 20.45
CA LEU A 31 -0.77 -4.43 21.80
C LEU A 31 -0.74 -3.18 22.71
N GLN A 32 -1.20 -3.33 23.95
CA GLN A 32 -1.27 -2.20 24.88
C GLN A 32 0.12 -1.73 25.29
N ALA A 33 0.26 -0.43 25.57
CA ALA A 33 1.56 0.19 25.89
C ALA A 33 2.20 -0.32 27.19
N ASN A 34 1.40 -0.86 28.12
CA ASN A 34 1.84 -1.41 29.39
C ASN A 34 2.27 -2.89 29.29
N GLU A 35 2.08 -3.53 28.14
CA GLU A 35 2.50 -4.91 27.92
C GLU A 35 4.01 -4.97 27.70
N SER A 36 4.68 -5.89 28.39
CA SER A 36 6.11 -6.11 28.23
C SER A 36 6.43 -6.69 26.84
N PRO A 37 7.63 -6.38 26.28
CA PRO A 37 8.16 -7.09 25.13
C PRO A 37 8.13 -8.60 25.34
N TYR A 38 7.88 -9.36 24.28
CA TYR A 38 7.81 -10.81 24.35
C TYR A 38 8.45 -11.48 23.13
N THR A 39 8.99 -12.68 23.33
CA THR A 39 9.50 -13.52 22.23
C THR A 39 8.38 -14.39 21.69
N GLU A 40 8.09 -14.30 20.40
CA GLU A 40 7.08 -15.15 19.77
C GLU A 40 7.65 -16.57 19.52
N PRO A 41 6.98 -17.64 19.98
CA PRO A 41 7.55 -18.99 19.96
C PRO A 41 7.89 -19.57 18.58
N THR A 42 7.19 -19.17 17.53
CA THR A 42 7.31 -19.74 16.17
C THR A 42 8.45 -19.11 15.39
N THR A 43 8.46 -17.78 15.33
CA THR A 43 9.39 -16.93 14.60
C THR A 43 10.65 -16.62 15.39
N LYS A 44 10.61 -16.81 16.72
CA LYS A 44 11.67 -16.44 17.67
C LYS A 44 11.97 -14.94 17.72
N LEU A 45 11.13 -14.11 17.13
CA LEU A 45 11.28 -12.66 17.11
C LEU A 45 10.78 -12.03 18.42
N ILE A 46 11.48 -11.00 18.90
CA ILE A 46 11.00 -10.16 20.01
C ILE A 46 10.06 -9.10 19.43
N PHE A 47 8.82 -9.10 19.90
CA PHE A 47 7.79 -8.12 19.58
C PHE A 47 7.59 -7.13 20.72
N THR A 48 7.30 -5.88 20.36
CA THR A 48 7.03 -4.77 21.28
C THR A 48 5.71 -4.09 20.91
N SER A 49 5.10 -3.35 21.84
CA SER A 49 3.88 -2.60 21.53
C SER A 49 4.15 -1.52 20.48
N ASP A 50 3.18 -1.30 19.59
CA ASP A 50 3.23 -0.26 18.58
C ASP A 50 2.87 1.15 19.10
N ALA A 51 2.49 1.27 20.38
CA ALA A 51 1.90 2.48 20.96
C ALA A 51 2.82 3.72 20.90
N ASP A 52 4.14 3.55 20.98
CA ASP A 52 5.09 4.66 20.91
C ASP A 52 5.38 5.12 19.47
N PHE A 53 4.98 4.31 18.49
CA PHE A 53 5.27 4.55 17.07
C PHE A 53 4.10 5.18 16.32
N ILE A 54 2.90 5.20 16.93
CA ILE A 54 1.70 5.79 16.35
C ILE A 54 0.76 6.37 17.40
N LYS A 55 0.19 7.55 17.09
CA LYS A 55 -0.70 8.27 18.02
C LYS A 55 -2.19 8.06 17.75
N THR A 56 -2.53 7.48 16.61
CA THR A 56 -3.92 7.33 16.15
C THR A 56 -4.35 5.87 16.11
N GLY A 57 -5.64 5.65 15.91
CA GLY A 57 -6.23 4.33 15.86
C GLY A 57 -6.61 3.75 17.22
N LYS A 58 -7.26 2.59 17.18
CA LYS A 58 -7.79 1.85 18.32
C LYS A 58 -7.37 0.39 18.22
N SER A 59 -7.26 -0.31 19.34
CA SER A 59 -6.97 -1.76 19.33
C SER A 59 -8.24 -2.59 19.19
N GLY A 60 -8.15 -3.69 18.46
CA GLY A 60 -9.19 -4.69 18.24
C GLY A 60 -8.61 -6.10 18.35
N ARG A 61 -9.47 -7.08 18.59
CA ARG A 61 -9.08 -8.49 18.65
C ARG A 61 -9.85 -9.26 17.61
N ILE A 62 -9.16 -10.09 16.84
CA ILE A 62 -9.83 -10.95 15.86
C ILE A 62 -10.74 -11.94 16.59
N GLN A 63 -11.81 -12.34 15.92
CA GLN A 63 -12.65 -13.44 16.35
C GLN A 63 -11.89 -14.76 16.20
N ASN A 64 -12.12 -15.66 17.16
CA ASN A 64 -11.59 -17.00 17.08
C ASN A 64 -12.34 -17.78 15.99
N VAL A 65 -11.61 -18.24 14.98
CA VAL A 65 -12.15 -19.12 13.95
C VAL A 65 -11.76 -20.56 14.29
N PRO A 66 -12.72 -21.48 14.50
CA PRO A 66 -12.41 -22.88 14.79
C PRO A 66 -11.51 -23.49 13.70
N GLY A 67 -10.40 -24.12 14.11
CA GLY A 67 -9.46 -24.76 13.20
C GLY A 67 -8.39 -23.84 12.60
N LEU A 68 -8.39 -22.55 12.90
CA LEU A 68 -7.32 -21.62 12.54
C LEU A 68 -6.60 -21.09 13.79
N GLU A 69 -5.32 -21.39 13.90
CA GLU A 69 -4.47 -20.90 14.99
C GLU A 69 -3.53 -19.80 14.48
N TYR A 70 -3.74 -18.59 14.99
CA TYR A 70 -2.90 -17.43 14.68
C TYR A 70 -1.80 -17.31 15.72
N ILE A 71 -0.57 -17.04 15.29
CA ILE A 71 0.50 -16.66 16.22
C ILE A 71 0.14 -15.33 16.90
N LYS A 72 0.65 -15.12 18.12
CA LYS A 72 0.30 -13.98 18.99
C LYS A 72 0.21 -12.61 18.28
N PRO A 73 1.20 -12.16 17.48
CA PRO A 73 1.16 -10.82 16.85
C PRO A 73 0.07 -10.66 15.78
N TYR A 74 -0.65 -11.73 15.43
CA TYR A 74 -1.77 -11.68 14.47
C TYR A 74 -3.13 -11.83 15.15
N THR A 75 -3.18 -11.96 16.48
CA THR A 75 -4.43 -12.12 17.25
C THR A 75 -5.03 -10.78 17.70
N VAL A 76 -4.18 -9.77 17.85
CA VAL A 76 -4.56 -8.39 18.15
C VAL A 76 -4.12 -7.55 16.97
N LEU A 77 -4.91 -6.51 16.73
CA LEU A 77 -4.69 -5.56 15.67
C LEU A 77 -4.97 -4.17 16.22
N ARG A 78 -4.45 -3.11 15.61
CA ARG A 78 -5.06 -1.78 15.71
C ARG A 78 -5.84 -1.48 14.44
N TYR A 79 -6.68 -0.47 14.45
CA TYR A 79 -7.47 -0.08 13.31
C TYR A 79 -7.71 1.41 13.40
N PHE A 80 -7.93 2.06 12.26
CA PHE A 80 -7.96 3.52 12.22
C PHE A 80 -9.34 4.04 11.88
N PRO A 81 -10.31 4.12 12.80
CA PRO A 81 -11.65 4.46 12.38
C PRO A 81 -11.78 5.90 11.83
N ASP A 82 -10.88 6.74 12.32
CA ASP A 82 -10.77 8.16 12.08
C ASP A 82 -9.46 8.50 11.33
N GLY A 83 -9.42 9.68 10.71
CA GLY A 83 -8.27 10.14 9.91
C GLY A 83 -8.27 9.62 8.48
N VAL A 84 -7.65 10.37 7.55
CA VAL A 84 -7.53 9.95 6.14
C VAL A 84 -6.23 9.18 5.90
N ARG A 85 -5.19 9.49 6.69
CA ARG A 85 -3.85 8.91 6.62
C ARG A 85 -3.31 8.78 8.04
N ASN A 86 -2.83 7.59 8.39
CA ASN A 86 -2.32 7.25 9.71
C ASN A 86 -0.93 6.67 9.54
N CYS A 87 0.08 7.27 10.17
CA CYS A 87 1.48 6.97 9.92
C CYS A 87 2.19 6.48 11.17
N TYR A 88 2.86 5.34 11.03
CA TYR A 88 3.92 4.93 11.93
C TYR A 88 5.15 5.79 11.67
N THR A 89 5.83 6.20 12.74
CA THR A 89 7.13 6.86 12.64
C THR A 89 8.18 5.98 13.30
N LEU A 90 9.06 5.42 12.49
CA LEU A 90 10.12 4.51 12.90
C LEU A 90 11.45 5.24 12.95
N SER A 91 12.25 4.98 13.97
CA SER A 91 13.64 5.45 14.03
C SER A 91 14.53 4.43 13.31
N VAL A 92 15.27 4.89 12.30
CA VAL A 92 16.11 4.04 11.45
C VAL A 92 17.52 4.63 11.34
N VAL A 93 18.47 3.82 10.92
CA VAL A 93 19.84 4.22 10.63
C VAL A 93 19.89 4.72 9.18
N GLN A 94 20.42 5.92 9.00
CA GLN A 94 20.59 6.50 7.67
C GLN A 94 21.54 5.63 6.82
N ASP A 95 21.29 5.60 5.51
CA ASP A 95 22.02 4.87 4.47
C ASP A 95 22.12 3.36 4.70
N THR A 96 21.13 2.80 5.41
CA THR A 96 21.00 1.37 5.70
C THR A 96 19.89 0.73 4.87
N ASN A 97 20.09 -0.51 4.43
CA ASN A 97 19.09 -1.30 3.69
C ASN A 97 18.12 -1.99 4.65
N TYR A 98 16.83 -1.72 4.49
CA TYR A 98 15.74 -2.22 5.31
C TYR A 98 14.80 -3.08 4.46
N LEU A 99 14.65 -4.38 4.77
CA LEU A 99 13.52 -5.19 4.26
C LEU A 99 12.28 -4.93 5.11
N ILE A 100 11.37 -4.08 4.66
CA ILE A 100 10.14 -3.74 5.37
C ILE A 100 9.07 -4.79 5.03
N VAL A 101 8.56 -5.46 6.05
CA VAL A 101 7.44 -6.41 5.93
C VAL A 101 6.23 -5.84 6.64
N ALA A 102 5.05 -5.89 6.03
CA ALA A 102 3.79 -5.53 6.67
C ALA A 102 2.78 -6.68 6.56
N MET A 103 2.19 -7.08 7.69
CA MET A 103 1.18 -8.14 7.77
C MET A 103 -0.20 -7.59 8.12
N PHE A 104 -1.24 -8.07 7.43
CA PHE A 104 -2.61 -7.63 7.60
C PHE A 104 -3.60 -8.79 7.75
N THR A 105 -4.43 -8.73 8.79
CA THR A 105 -5.46 -9.74 9.11
C THR A 105 -6.73 -9.04 9.57
N TYR A 106 -7.91 -9.38 9.02
CA TYR A 106 -9.17 -8.75 9.45
C TYR A 106 -9.85 -9.47 10.61
N GLY A 107 -10.09 -10.77 10.46
CA GLY A 107 -10.65 -11.60 11.51
C GLY A 107 -11.91 -11.08 12.19
N ASN A 108 -12.72 -10.27 11.48
CA ASN A 108 -14.03 -9.76 11.93
C ASN A 108 -14.06 -9.13 13.34
N TYR A 109 -12.99 -8.41 13.71
CA TYR A 109 -12.86 -7.80 15.04
C TYR A 109 -13.98 -6.79 15.41
N ASP A 110 -14.69 -6.26 14.42
CA ASP A 110 -15.76 -5.27 14.57
C ASP A 110 -17.17 -5.81 14.31
N ASN A 111 -17.31 -7.12 14.06
CA ASN A 111 -18.58 -7.79 13.76
C ASN A 111 -19.30 -7.27 12.49
N LEU A 112 -18.59 -6.63 11.57
CA LEU A 112 -19.16 -6.12 10.31
C LEU A 112 -19.00 -7.10 9.14
N ASP A 113 -18.14 -8.10 9.29
CA ASP A 113 -17.77 -9.07 8.26
C ASP A 113 -17.43 -8.43 6.90
N THR A 114 -16.82 -7.24 6.96
CA THR A 114 -16.50 -6.44 5.78
C THR A 114 -15.02 -6.09 5.81
N PRO A 115 -14.15 -6.92 5.19
CA PRO A 115 -12.73 -6.64 5.15
C PRO A 115 -12.42 -5.29 4.48
N PRO A 116 -11.45 -4.52 4.98
CA PRO A 116 -11.14 -3.20 4.46
C PRO A 116 -10.25 -3.23 3.21
N LYS A 117 -10.25 -2.10 2.50
CA LYS A 117 -9.33 -1.79 1.41
C LYS A 117 -8.68 -0.43 1.64
N PHE A 118 -7.35 -0.36 1.59
CA PHE A 118 -6.58 0.84 1.89
C PHE A 118 -5.24 0.84 1.16
N ASP A 119 -4.63 2.01 1.08
CA ASP A 119 -3.31 2.19 0.47
C ASP A 119 -2.23 2.25 1.53
N LEU A 120 -1.10 1.61 1.24
CA LEU A 120 0.11 1.63 2.04
C LEU A 120 1.13 2.57 1.40
N TYR A 121 1.76 3.41 2.20
CA TYR A 121 2.75 4.39 1.75
C TYR A 121 4.05 4.22 2.54
N LEU A 122 5.17 4.43 1.85
CA LEU A 122 6.47 4.63 2.46
C LEU A 122 6.90 6.09 2.28
N GLY A 123 6.92 6.85 3.38
CA GLY A 123 7.05 8.30 3.32
C GLY A 123 5.93 8.91 2.46
N PRO A 124 6.23 9.76 1.48
CA PRO A 124 5.22 10.33 0.58
C PRO A 124 4.77 9.35 -0.53
N ASN A 125 5.53 8.29 -0.80
CA ASN A 125 5.34 7.44 -1.98
C ASN A 125 4.38 6.30 -1.68
N ILE A 126 3.52 5.97 -2.66
CA ILE A 126 2.69 4.78 -2.58
C ILE A 126 3.58 3.54 -2.65
N TRP A 127 3.36 2.60 -1.74
CA TRP A 127 3.99 1.29 -1.77
C TRP A 127 3.07 0.30 -2.49
N THR A 128 1.84 0.11 -2.00
CA THR A 128 0.88 -0.85 -2.58
C THR A 128 -0.54 -0.58 -2.09
N THR A 129 -1.54 -1.20 -2.72
CA THR A 129 -2.93 -1.24 -2.24
C THR A 129 -3.21 -2.59 -1.60
N VAL A 130 -3.68 -2.57 -0.36
CA VAL A 130 -4.11 -3.74 0.39
C VAL A 130 -5.62 -3.89 0.22
N ASP A 131 -6.05 -5.04 -0.29
CA ASP A 131 -7.45 -5.38 -0.53
C ASP A 131 -7.75 -6.72 0.16
N LEU A 132 -8.21 -6.66 1.41
CA LEU A 132 -8.48 -7.85 2.23
C LEU A 132 -9.81 -8.53 1.87
N GLN A 133 -10.58 -7.99 0.92
CA GLN A 133 -11.76 -8.66 0.39
C GLN A 133 -11.38 -9.70 -0.66
N ARG A 134 -10.33 -9.40 -1.44
CA ARG A 134 -9.83 -10.28 -2.50
C ARG A 134 -8.68 -11.19 -2.05
N LYS A 135 -7.87 -10.72 -1.09
CA LYS A 135 -6.73 -11.46 -0.56
C LYS A 135 -7.11 -12.29 0.66
N VAL A 136 -6.39 -13.39 0.86
CA VAL A 136 -6.56 -14.28 2.02
C VAL A 136 -6.19 -13.53 3.31
N ASN A 137 -6.82 -13.91 4.44
CA ASN A 137 -6.36 -13.51 5.77
C ASN A 137 -4.86 -13.80 5.93
N CYS A 138 -4.13 -12.92 6.64
CA CYS A 138 -2.66 -12.88 6.69
C CYS A 138 -2.00 -12.41 5.38
N THR A 139 -2.52 -11.34 4.78
CA THR A 139 -1.86 -10.70 3.63
C THR A 139 -0.51 -10.13 4.06
N ARG A 140 0.54 -10.48 3.30
CA ARG A 140 1.94 -10.07 3.53
C ARG A 140 2.40 -9.20 2.38
N GLU A 141 2.90 -8.01 2.69
CA GLU A 141 3.51 -7.10 1.73
C GLU A 141 4.96 -6.85 2.12
N GLU A 142 5.87 -6.85 1.14
CA GLU A 142 7.31 -6.66 1.34
C GLU A 142 7.89 -5.57 0.44
N LEU A 143 8.90 -4.87 0.95
CA LEU A 143 9.65 -3.86 0.21
C LEU A 143 11.07 -3.76 0.76
N ILE A 144 12.06 -3.74 -0.12
CA ILE A 144 13.44 -3.39 0.25
C ILE A 144 13.63 -1.90 0.01
N HIS A 145 14.10 -1.17 1.03
CA HIS A 145 14.30 0.27 0.97
C HIS A 145 15.61 0.69 1.63
N VAL A 146 16.37 1.57 0.97
CA VAL A 146 17.52 2.24 1.58
C VAL A 146 17.03 3.49 2.31
N ALA A 147 17.12 3.51 3.63
CA ALA A 147 16.72 4.67 4.43
C ALA A 147 17.64 5.86 4.14
N ARG A 148 17.10 6.97 3.63
CA ARG A 148 17.88 8.20 3.33
C ARG A 148 17.88 9.22 4.47
N SER A 149 17.20 8.92 5.56
CA SER A 149 17.16 9.77 6.76
C SER A 149 17.10 8.88 8.01
N THR A 150 17.16 9.48 9.20
CA THR A 150 17.06 8.76 10.48
C THR A 150 15.62 8.44 10.90
N SER A 151 14.63 8.84 10.10
CA SER A 151 13.22 8.55 10.34
C SER A 151 12.57 7.99 9.09
N LEU A 152 11.73 6.97 9.28
CA LEU A 152 10.96 6.35 8.21
C LEU A 152 9.50 6.32 8.60
N GLN A 153 8.65 6.85 7.72
CA GLN A 153 7.20 6.79 7.92
C GLN A 153 6.59 5.68 7.08
N VAL A 154 5.77 4.85 7.71
CA VAL A 154 4.90 3.91 6.99
C VAL A 154 3.45 4.26 7.29
N CYS A 155 2.70 4.61 6.25
CA CYS A 155 1.35 5.14 6.41
C CYS A 155 0.29 4.25 5.78
N LEU A 156 -0.84 4.15 6.45
CA LEU A 156 -2.06 3.55 5.95
C LEU A 156 -3.06 4.67 5.66
N ALA A 157 -3.59 4.74 4.44
CA ALA A 157 -4.53 5.76 4.04
C ALA A 157 -5.82 5.16 3.48
N LYS A 158 -6.96 5.83 3.70
CA LYS A 158 -8.21 5.45 3.01
C LYS A 158 -7.93 5.44 1.52
N THR A 159 -8.36 4.37 0.87
CA THR A 159 -8.65 4.47 -0.56
C THR A 159 -9.73 5.54 -0.68
N SER A 160 -9.40 6.73 -1.17
CA SER A 160 -10.42 7.71 -1.47
C SER A 160 -11.33 7.06 -2.50
N GLY A 161 -12.61 6.87 -2.17
CA GLY A 161 -13.64 6.35 -3.09
C GLY A 161 -13.91 7.24 -4.30
N SER A 162 -12.96 8.10 -4.67
CA SER A 162 -12.94 8.93 -5.86
C SER A 162 -11.61 8.69 -6.55
N LEU A 163 -11.65 7.85 -7.59
CA LEU A 163 -10.74 7.77 -8.73
C LEU A 163 -9.26 8.08 -8.46
N ARG A 164 -8.42 7.04 -8.49
CA ARG A 164 -7.38 6.87 -9.52
C ARG A 164 -6.59 5.59 -9.21
N ASN A 165 -6.93 4.53 -9.94
CA ASN A 165 -5.84 3.76 -10.51
C ASN A 165 -5.03 4.75 -11.36
N LEU A 166 -3.84 5.15 -10.92
CA LEU A 166 -2.90 5.89 -11.77
C LEU A 166 -2.25 4.92 -12.77
N PHE A 167 -3.07 4.13 -13.48
CA PHE A 167 -2.60 3.64 -14.77
C PHE A 167 -2.75 4.81 -15.72
N PRO A 168 -1.68 5.19 -16.43
CA PRO A 168 -1.79 6.07 -17.57
C PRO A 168 -2.91 5.54 -18.49
N VAL A 169 -3.87 6.38 -18.86
CA VAL A 169 -4.94 6.02 -19.79
C VAL A 169 -4.86 6.92 -21.00
N TYR A 170 -5.18 6.37 -22.16
CA TYR A 170 -5.31 7.14 -23.38
C TYR A 170 -6.66 6.88 -24.02
N LEU A 171 -7.22 7.92 -24.65
CA LEU A 171 -8.62 7.94 -25.05
C LEU A 171 -8.77 7.34 -26.44
N THR A 172 -9.23 6.10 -26.55
CA THR A 172 -9.31 5.38 -27.82
C THR A 172 -10.40 4.30 -27.78
N ASP A 173 -11.02 4.05 -28.91
CA ASP A 173 -11.92 2.91 -29.13
C ASP A 173 -11.16 1.61 -29.48
N SER A 174 -9.82 1.68 -29.60
CA SER A 174 -8.97 0.48 -29.71
C SER A 174 -8.90 -0.28 -28.37
N LYS A 175 -8.44 -1.54 -28.45
CA LYS A 175 -8.10 -2.37 -27.30
C LYS A 175 -6.59 -2.47 -27.06
N ASP A 176 -5.80 -1.77 -27.86
CA ASP A 176 -4.34 -1.86 -27.80
C ASP A 176 -3.81 -1.21 -26.52
N ILE A 177 -2.78 -1.82 -25.94
CA ILE A 177 -2.06 -1.28 -24.79
C ILE A 177 -0.74 -0.74 -25.32
N ILE A 178 -0.42 0.52 -25.00
CA ILE A 178 0.83 1.16 -25.41
C ILE A 178 1.87 0.98 -24.30
N ARG A 179 3.05 0.51 -24.67
CA ARG A 179 4.21 0.20 -23.80
C ARG A 179 5.51 0.36 -24.59
N TYR A 180 6.64 -0.13 -24.08
CA TYR A 180 7.86 -0.23 -24.87
C TYR A 180 7.62 -1.06 -26.16
N PRO A 181 8.09 -0.62 -27.34
CA PRO A 181 9.03 0.48 -27.60
C PRO A 181 8.42 1.88 -27.77
N GLU A 182 7.10 2.03 -27.79
CA GLU A 182 6.41 3.30 -28.04
C GLU A 182 6.50 4.28 -26.86
N ASP A 183 6.62 3.77 -25.63
CA ASP A 183 6.95 4.55 -24.43
C ASP A 183 8.36 4.22 -23.93
N VAL A 184 9.26 5.21 -23.97
CA VAL A 184 10.67 5.08 -23.54
C VAL A 184 10.83 4.78 -22.05
N HIS A 185 9.82 5.09 -21.24
CA HIS A 185 9.77 4.83 -19.80
C HIS A 185 9.02 3.52 -19.48
N ASP A 186 8.60 2.74 -20.49
CA ASP A 186 7.80 1.50 -20.40
C ASP A 186 6.54 1.62 -19.52
N ARG A 187 5.93 2.82 -19.51
CA ARG A 187 4.67 3.05 -18.80
C ARG A 187 3.55 2.27 -19.50
N LEU A 188 2.71 1.59 -18.73
CA LEU A 188 1.56 0.84 -19.23
C LEU A 188 0.35 1.76 -19.45
N TRP A 189 0.09 2.13 -20.69
CA TRP A 189 -1.06 2.94 -21.08
C TRP A 189 -2.26 2.08 -21.47
N SER A 190 -3.33 2.16 -20.68
CA SER A 190 -4.57 1.43 -20.94
C SER A 190 -5.52 2.23 -21.83
N PRO A 191 -6.14 1.63 -22.85
CA PRO A 191 -7.15 2.30 -23.64
C PRO A 191 -8.41 2.56 -22.80
N PHE A 192 -9.05 3.71 -23.02
CA PHE A 192 -10.30 4.07 -22.36
C PHE A 192 -11.24 4.81 -23.33
N PHE A 193 -12.47 4.32 -23.44
CA PHE A 193 -13.52 4.96 -24.23
C PHE A 193 -14.89 4.57 -23.68
N VAL A 194 -15.84 5.48 -23.77
CA VAL A 194 -17.24 5.23 -23.40
C VAL A 194 -18.14 5.48 -24.62
N PRO A 195 -19.20 4.68 -24.83
CA PRO A 195 -20.04 4.76 -26.02
C PRO A 195 -20.71 6.12 -26.25
N GLU A 196 -20.89 6.92 -25.20
CA GLU A 196 -21.51 8.25 -25.24
C GLU A 196 -20.58 9.34 -25.77
N TRP A 197 -19.32 9.01 -26.07
CA TRP A 197 -18.34 9.95 -26.61
C TRP A 197 -18.13 9.77 -28.11
N ARG A 198 -17.80 10.87 -28.77
CA ARG A 198 -17.31 10.89 -30.14
C ARG A 198 -15.78 10.97 -30.10
N LEU A 199 -15.13 9.97 -30.69
CA LEU A 199 -13.69 9.94 -30.86
C LEU A 199 -13.25 10.93 -31.95
N LEU A 200 -12.22 11.71 -31.66
CA LEU A 200 -11.53 12.59 -32.57
C LEU A 200 -10.14 12.03 -32.80
N ARG A 201 -9.81 11.73 -34.06
CA ARG A 201 -8.49 11.26 -34.46
C ARG A 201 -7.82 12.34 -35.29
N ARG A 202 -6.56 12.63 -34.97
CA ARG A 202 -5.70 13.50 -35.78
C ARG A 202 -4.87 12.65 -36.73
N SER A 203 -4.71 13.12 -37.97
CA SER A 203 -3.91 12.46 -39.02
C SER A 203 -2.54 13.12 -39.29
N LEU A 204 -2.22 14.20 -38.57
CA LEU A 204 -0.95 14.94 -38.66
C LEU A 204 -0.07 14.56 -37.48
N SER A 205 1.22 14.38 -37.74
CA SER A 205 2.21 14.12 -36.69
C SER A 205 2.27 15.26 -35.68
N ILE A 206 2.44 14.90 -34.40
CA ILE A 206 2.49 15.85 -33.29
C ILE A 206 3.95 16.11 -32.96
N ASN A 207 4.35 17.38 -32.96
CA ASN A 207 5.68 17.72 -32.45
C ASN A 207 5.70 17.52 -30.93
N THR A 208 6.40 16.49 -30.48
CA THR A 208 6.55 16.12 -29.07
C THR A 208 7.84 16.66 -28.45
N SER A 209 8.63 17.46 -29.17
CA SER A 209 9.94 17.96 -28.70
C SER A 209 9.88 18.79 -27.42
N ASP A 210 8.77 19.48 -27.17
CA ASP A 210 8.57 20.34 -25.99
C ASP A 210 7.81 19.61 -24.86
N ASN A 211 7.58 18.30 -24.98
CA ASN A 211 6.89 17.52 -23.96
C ASN A 211 7.86 17.04 -22.87
N GLU A 212 7.91 17.78 -21.76
CA GLU A 212 8.72 17.44 -20.57
C GLU A 212 8.44 16.02 -20.01
N TYR A 213 7.30 15.43 -20.35
CA TYR A 213 6.86 14.13 -19.84
C TYR A 213 7.07 12.96 -20.81
N ASP A 214 7.68 13.19 -21.98
CA ASP A 214 7.94 12.16 -23.02
C ASP A 214 6.72 11.28 -23.31
N ILE A 215 5.54 11.88 -23.45
CA ILE A 215 4.30 11.13 -23.72
C ILE A 215 4.35 10.61 -25.17
N PRO A 216 4.12 9.30 -25.41
CA PRO A 216 4.05 8.70 -26.74
C PRO A 216 3.13 9.46 -27.70
N GLU A 217 3.51 9.54 -28.97
CA GLU A 217 2.70 10.22 -30.00
C GLU A 217 1.32 9.58 -30.17
N ASP A 218 1.25 8.25 -30.15
CA ASP A 218 0.02 7.45 -30.29
C ASP A 218 -1.06 7.78 -29.25
N ILE A 219 -0.68 8.43 -28.15
CA ILE A 219 -1.58 8.87 -27.08
C ILE A 219 -2.12 10.28 -27.33
N LEU A 220 -1.32 11.12 -27.99
CA LEU A 220 -1.65 12.53 -28.24
C LEU A 220 -2.49 12.71 -29.52
N VAL A 221 -2.52 11.71 -30.41
CA VAL A 221 -3.28 11.75 -31.68
C VAL A 221 -4.78 11.52 -31.50
N THR A 222 -5.22 11.10 -30.32
CA THR A 222 -6.64 10.87 -30.02
C THR A 222 -7.16 11.79 -28.93
N ALA A 223 -8.41 12.23 -29.10
CA ALA A 223 -9.16 12.96 -28.09
C ALA A 223 -10.63 12.54 -28.19
N VAL A 224 -11.43 12.85 -27.16
CA VAL A 224 -12.87 12.57 -27.17
C VAL A 224 -13.65 13.82 -26.83
N THR A 225 -14.85 13.92 -27.38
CA THR A 225 -15.85 14.92 -27.01
C THR A 225 -17.16 14.22 -26.67
N PRO A 226 -18.03 14.77 -25.81
CA PRO A 226 -19.39 14.26 -25.68
C PRO A 226 -20.09 14.19 -27.05
N ALA A 227 -20.84 13.12 -27.32
CA ALA A 227 -21.54 12.95 -28.59
C ALA A 227 -22.72 13.94 -28.78
N ASN A 228 -23.22 14.52 -27.67
CA ASN A 228 -24.35 15.45 -27.66
C ASN A 228 -23.94 16.83 -27.12
N VAL A 229 -23.46 17.71 -28.02
CA VAL A 229 -23.50 19.17 -27.89
C VAL A 229 -24.04 19.73 -29.19
#